data_AF-A0A2E2USQ7-F1
#
_entry.id   AF-A0A2E2USQ7-F1
#
_cell.length_a   1.000
_cell.length_b   1.000
_cell.length_c   1.000
_cell.angle_alpha   90.00
_cell.angle_beta   90.00
_cell.angle_gamma   90.00
#
_symmetry.space_group_name_H-M   'P 1'
#
loop_
_entity.id
_entity.type
_entity.pdbx_description
1 polymer ?
#
loop_
_entity_poly.entity_id
_entity_poly.type
_entity_poly.pdbx_seq_one_letter_code
_entity_poly.pdbx_strand_id
1 'polypeptide(L)' 'MDKQKLANGMMWIAMSIFFIFTAAMTLYIADSKNNLFLKILGIFFILCLFFFAYKGLKTTLDAFFDKDK' A
#
# COMPACT_ATOMS: atom_id res chain seq x y z
N MET A 1 8.71 22.09 7.46
CA MET A 1 8.79 20.78 6.79
C MET A 1 9.22 19.74 7.79
N ASP A 2 8.29 18.88 8.15
CA ASP A 2 8.46 17.92 9.24
C ASP A 2 9.09 16.64 8.70
N LYS A 3 10.44 16.59 8.72
CA LYS A 3 11.23 15.51 8.10
C LYS A 3 10.85 14.11 8.61
N GLN A 4 10.38 14.02 9.86
CA GLN A 4 9.98 12.77 10.49
C GLN A 4 8.63 12.27 9.94
N LYS A 5 7.65 13.17 9.75
CA LYS A 5 6.38 12.83 9.09
C LYS A 5 6.59 12.44 7.63
N LEU A 6 7.52 13.09 6.94
CA LEU A 6 7.88 12.74 5.57
C LEU A 6 8.46 11.32 5.47
N ALA A 7 9.40 10.97 6.35
CA ALA A 7 9.99 9.63 6.40
C ALA A 7 8.92 8.55 6.67
N ASN A 8 8.00 8.84 7.60
CA ASN A 8 6.86 7.95 7.85
C ASN A 8 5.96 7.82 6.62
N GLY A 9 5.59 8.93 5.96
CA GLY A 9 4.78 8.91 4.74
C GLY A 9 5.41 8.06 3.63
N MET A 10 6.71 8.23 3.39
CA MET A 10 7.48 7.40 2.45
C MET A 10 7.52 5.93 2.87
N MET A 11 7.63 5.62 4.16
CA MET A 11 7.59 4.25 4.67
C MET A 11 6.22 3.59 4.40
N TRP A 12 5.12 4.31 4.61
CA TRP A 12 3.77 3.81 4.29
C TRP A 12 3.60 3.56 2.78
N ILE A 13 4.14 4.44 1.93
CA ILE A 13 4.15 4.24 0.47
C ILE A 13 5.00 3.02 0.08
N ALA A 14 6.20 2.88 0.64
CA ALA A 14 7.06 1.72 0.39
C ALA A 14 6.38 0.39 0.79
N MET A 15 5.67 0.38 1.93
CA MET A 15 4.84 -0.76 2.34
C MET A 15 3.73 -1.03 1.32
N SER A 16 3.04 -0.01 0.81
CA SER A 16 2.00 -0.21 -0.20
C SER A 16 2.56 -0.84 -1.48
N ILE A 17 3.75 -0.44 -1.93
CA ILE A 17 4.43 -1.03 -3.09
C ILE A 17 4.74 -2.51 -2.87
N PHE A 18 5.23 -2.87 -1.68
CA PHE A 18 5.49 -4.27 -1.34
C PHE A 18 4.20 -5.13 -1.37
N PHE A 19 3.08 -4.55 -0.93
CA PHE A 19 1.77 -5.17 -1.06
C PHE A 19 1.32 -5.30 -2.53
N ILE A 20 1.72 -4.40 -3.44
CA ILE A 20 1.37 -4.50 -4.89
C ILE A 20 2.00 -5.77 -5.45
N PHE A 21 3.30 -5.95 -5.21
CA PHE A 21 4.03 -7.12 -5.68
C PHE A 21 3.50 -8.41 -5.07
N THR A 22 3.23 -8.41 -3.77
CA THR A 22 2.67 -9.58 -3.08
C THR A 22 1.28 -9.94 -3.61
N ALA A 23 0.42 -8.96 -3.87
CA ALA A 23 -0.91 -9.19 -4.42
C ALA A 23 -0.83 -9.75 -5.84
N ALA A 24 0.02 -9.17 -6.70
CA ALA A 24 0.23 -9.63 -8.08
C ALA A 24 0.77 -11.07 -8.13
N MET A 25 1.77 -11.40 -7.31
CA MET A 25 2.30 -12.76 -7.16
C MET A 25 1.23 -13.74 -6.68
N THR A 26 0.44 -13.34 -5.67
CA THR A 26 -0.65 -14.18 -5.13
C THR A 26 -1.69 -14.47 -6.20
N LEU A 27 -2.10 -13.47 -6.99
CA LEU A 27 -3.06 -13.62 -8.09
C LEU A 27 -2.50 -14.51 -9.21
N TYR A 28 -1.23 -14.35 -9.57
CA TYR A 28 -0.57 -15.19 -10.57
C TYR A 28 -0.57 -16.68 -10.15
N ILE A 29 -0.21 -16.96 -8.90
CA ILE A 29 -0.23 -18.33 -8.35
C ILE A 29 -1.67 -18.85 -8.27
N ALA A 30 -2.62 -17.99 -7.90
CA ALA A 30 -4.03 -18.35 -7.80
C ALA A 30 -4.61 -18.78 -9.15
N ASP A 31 -4.23 -18.10 -10.24
CA ASP A 31 -4.66 -18.43 -11.59
C ASP A 31 -3.99 -19.72 -12.08
N SER A 32 -2.69 -19.87 -11.85
CA SER A 32 -1.94 -21.09 -12.20
C SER A 32 -2.47 -22.35 -11.49
N LYS A 33 -2.91 -22.24 -10.22
CA LYS A 33 -3.47 -23.36 -9.45
C LYS A 33 -4.99 -23.46 -9.50
N ASN A 34 -5.66 -22.58 -10.26
CA ASN A 34 -7.11 -22.42 -10.32
C ASN A 34 -7.78 -22.43 -8.93
N ASN A 35 -7.11 -21.81 -7.95
CA ASN A 35 -7.52 -21.84 -6.54
C ASN A 35 -8.27 -20.57 -6.18
N LEU A 36 -9.58 -20.70 -6.03
CA LEU A 36 -10.52 -19.62 -5.76
C LEU A 36 -10.21 -18.90 -4.44
N PHE A 37 -9.69 -19.62 -3.43
CA PHE A 37 -9.31 -19.05 -2.14
C PHE A 37 -8.16 -18.04 -2.26
N LEU A 38 -7.15 -18.36 -3.09
CA LEU A 38 -6.02 -17.46 -3.36
C LEU A 38 -6.44 -16.25 -4.21
N LYS A 39 -7.42 -16.41 -5.11
CA LYS A 39 -7.98 -15.28 -5.89
C LYS A 39 -8.67 -14.28 -4.96
N ILE A 40 -9.51 -14.75 -4.04
CA ILE A 40 -10.17 -13.90 -3.04
C ILE A 40 -9.14 -13.20 -2.15
N LEU A 41 -8.10 -13.92 -1.74
CA LEU A 41 -7.03 -13.38 -0.89
C LEU A 41 -6.20 -12.31 -1.62
N GLY A 42 -5.93 -12.48 -2.91
CA GLY A 42 -5.31 -11.46 -3.76
C GLY A 42 -6.14 -10.18 -3.90
N ILE A 43 -7.47 -10.32 -4.07
CA ILE A 43 -8.40 -9.17 -4.12
C ILE A 43 -8.44 -8.46 -2.76
N PHE A 44 -8.43 -9.20 -1.66
CA PHE A 44 -8.35 -8.61 -0.31
C PHE A 44 -7.07 -7.81 -0.11
N PHE A 45 -5.92 -8.32 -0.58
CA PHE A 45 -4.67 -7.56 -0.53
C PHE A 45 -4.73 -6.26 -1.34
N ILE A 46 -5.41 -6.24 -2.49
CA ILE A 46 -5.61 -5.01 -3.29
C ILE A 46 -6.44 -3.99 -2.50
N LEU A 47 -7.49 -4.40 -1.80
CA LEU A 47 -8.28 -3.48 -0.96
C LEU A 47 -7.44 -2.89 0.18
N CYS A 48 -6.65 -3.72 0.87
CA CYS A 48 -5.71 -3.24 1.86
C CYS A 48 -4.72 -2.24 1.24
N LEU A 49 -4.25 -2.50 0.04
CA LEU A 49 -3.31 -1.65 -0.66
C LEU A 49 -3.82 -0.22 -0.84
N PHE A 50 -5.06 -0.06 -1.30
CA PHE A 50 -5.67 1.26 -1.45
C PHE A 50 -5.73 2.02 -0.13
N PHE A 51 -6.02 1.33 0.98
CA PHE A 51 -6.01 1.95 2.30
C PHE A 51 -4.60 2.41 2.72
N PHE A 52 -3.59 1.56 2.56
CA PHE A 52 -2.21 1.91 2.90
C PHE A 52 -1.64 3.00 1.99
N ALA A 53 -1.90 2.94 0.68
CA ALA A 53 -1.47 3.94 -0.28
C ALA A 53 -2.14 5.30 -0.02
N TYR A 54 -3.45 5.33 0.25
CA TYR A 54 -4.15 6.55 0.62
C TYR A 54 -3.59 7.17 1.90
N LYS A 55 -3.36 6.35 2.93
CA LYS A 55 -2.77 6.82 4.19
C LYS A 55 -1.33 7.32 4.00
N GLY A 56 -0.52 6.63 3.21
CA GLY A 56 0.85 7.03 2.90
C GLY A 56 0.92 8.33 2.11
N LEU A 57 0.09 8.47 1.07
CA LEU A 57 -0.05 9.70 0.30
C LEU A 57 -0.52 10.85 1.17
N LYS A 58 -1.56 10.65 1.99
CA LYS A 58 -2.05 11.68 2.92
C LYS A 58 -0.97 12.12 3.90
N THR A 59 -0.27 11.19 4.54
CA THR A 59 0.81 11.51 5.50
C THR A 59 1.96 12.24 4.82
N THR A 60 2.26 11.91 3.56
CA THR A 60 3.31 12.58 2.78
C THR A 60 2.88 13.98 2.38
N LEU A 61 1.64 14.16 1.91
CA LEU A 61 1.05 15.45 1.59
C LEU A 61 0.98 16.34 2.84
N ASP A 62 0.51 15.81 3.97
CA ASP A 62 0.49 16.52 5.25
C ASP A 62 1.92 16.96 5.61
N ALA A 63 2.95 16.11 5.47
CA ALA A 63 4.33 16.50 5.77
C ALA A 63 4.91 17.62 4.87
N PHE A 64 4.43 17.73 3.62
CA PHE A 64 4.85 18.75 2.66
C PHE A 64 4.03 20.05 2.76
N PHE A 65 2.73 19.93 3.01
CA PHE A 65 1.78 21.03 2.94
C PHE A 65 1.28 21.52 4.31
N ASP A 66 1.53 20.80 5.43
CA ASP A 66 1.52 21.41 6.76
C ASP A 66 2.70 22.40 6.84
N LYS A 67 2.40 23.63 6.43
CA LYS A 67 3.03 24.81 6.98
C LYS A 67 2.19 25.19 8.20
N ASP A 68 2.80 25.06 9.37
CA ASP A 68 2.35 25.65 10.63
C ASP A 68 1.20 24.93 11.37
N LYS A 69 1.60 24.09 12.34
CA LYS A 69 1.32 24.39 13.74
C LYS A 69 2.61 24.29 14.54
#